data_AF-A0A5C7GPR3-F1
#
_entry.id   AF-A0A5C7GPR3-F1
#
_cell.length_a   1.000
_cell.length_b   1.000
_cell.length_c   1.000
_cell.angle_alpha   90.00
_cell.angle_beta   90.00
_cell.angle_gamma   90.00
#
_symmetry.space_group_name_H-M   'P 1'
#
loop_
_entity.id
_entity.type
_entity.pdbx_description
1 polymer ?
#
loop_
_entity_poly.entity_id
_entity_poly.type
_entity_poly.pdbx_seq_one_letter_code
_entity_poly.pdbx_strand_id
1 'polypeptide(L)'
;MHPVFHVSILKKRIGEGQEVLKILPPLNNEDTTELKPQAVLEKRQRDGKVELLVHWRSCGLSPAEATWEEYDTIIGWECVYSLLFCFLFLCSLTDPIPTTLGDLNKLTVLHSFQNNLSSPIEIGNLKSLVSLCFYSNNLSGSIPTSFGGLRNLTLLYLYENQLSRLIPKELGNLISMIDLELSENQLSGLISEELGNLISLTYQDLRQNQITGSIPTSFGNLINLEVLISQS
;
A
#
# COMPACT_ATOMS: atom_id res chain seq x y z
N MET A 1 34.58 6.67 -7.26
CA MET A 1 33.86 6.59 -5.97
C MET A 1 32.40 6.45 -6.32
N HIS A 2 31.78 5.33 -5.97
CA HIS A 2 30.33 5.18 -6.10
C HIS A 2 29.65 5.90 -4.94
N PRO A 3 28.54 6.62 -5.16
CA PRO A 3 27.78 7.23 -4.08
C PRO A 3 27.29 6.13 -3.13
N VAL A 4 27.74 6.18 -1.88
CA VAL A 4 27.24 5.32 -0.81
C VAL A 4 26.00 5.98 -0.26
N PHE A 5 24.85 5.37 -0.52
CA PHE A 5 23.56 5.83 -0.02
C PHE A 5 23.35 5.27 1.39
N HIS A 6 23.34 6.13 2.41
CA HIS A 6 23.03 5.74 3.78
C HIS A 6 21.52 5.57 3.95
N VAL A 7 21.09 4.35 4.26
CA VAL A 7 19.70 4.03 4.58
C VAL A 7 19.58 3.78 6.08
N SER A 8 18.55 4.36 6.69
CA SER A 8 18.16 4.05 8.07
C SER A 8 16.87 3.22 8.07
N ILE A 9 16.96 1.94 8.43
CA ILE A 9 15.80 1.12 8.77
C ILE A 9 15.54 1.34 10.27
N LEU A 10 14.37 1.90 10.60
CA LEU A 10 13.98 2.13 11.98
C LEU A 10 12.95 1.08 12.40
N LYS A 11 13.39 0.14 13.24
CA LYS A 11 12.50 -0.75 14.01
C LYS A 11 12.37 -0.20 15.41
N LYS A 12 11.16 0.18 15.84
CA LYS A 12 10.89 0.66 17.20
C LYS A 12 9.80 -0.17 17.84
N ARG A 13 10.09 -0.70 19.05
CA ARG A 13 9.07 -1.26 19.94
C ARG A 13 8.40 -0.08 20.66
N ILE A 14 7.08 0.04 20.54
CA ILE A 14 6.32 1.17 21.11
C ILE A 14 5.50 0.78 22.36
N GLY A 15 5.57 -0.49 22.78
CA GLY A 15 4.90 -1.03 23.96
C GLY A 15 5.08 -2.55 24.07
N GLU A 16 4.34 -3.23 24.95
CA GLU A 16 4.32 -4.69 25.02
C GLU A 16 3.79 -5.29 23.70
N GLY A 17 4.68 -5.88 22.91
CA GLY A 17 4.33 -6.62 21.68
C GLY A 17 3.95 -5.77 20.46
N GLN A 18 4.12 -4.44 20.50
CA GLN A 18 3.81 -3.55 19.38
C GLN A 18 5.08 -3.12 18.63
N GLU A 19 5.15 -3.43 17.33
CA GLU A 19 6.29 -3.11 16.47
C GLU A 19 5.91 -2.19 15.31
N VAL A 20 6.81 -1.24 15.00
CA VAL A 20 6.73 -0.34 13.84
C VAL A 20 7.95 -0.57 12.95
N LEU A 21 7.71 -0.71 11.65
CA LEU A 21 8.74 -0.72 10.61
C LEU A 21 8.60 0.54 9.75
N LYS A 22 9.66 1.35 9.72
CA LYS A 22 9.76 2.49 8.81
C LYS A 22 11.06 2.41 8.04
N ILE A 23 10.97 2.53 6.73
CA ILE A 23 12.11 2.67 5.84
C ILE A 23 12.21 4.14 5.47
N LEU A 24 13.40 4.73 5.62
CA LEU A 24 13.67 6.08 5.16
C LEU A 24 14.36 6.02 3.80
N PRO A 25 14.05 6.94 2.87
CA PRO A 25 14.84 7.08 1.65
C PRO A 25 16.31 7.35 2.02
N PRO A 26 17.25 6.98 1.15
CA PRO A 26 18.61 7.39 1.37
C PRO A 26 18.72 8.92 1.37
N LEU A 27 19.51 9.46 2.29
CA LEU A 27 19.81 10.89 2.33
C LEU A 27 20.60 11.25 1.07
N ASN A 28 19.96 11.86 0.08
CA ASN A 28 20.69 12.42 -1.05
C ASN A 28 21.42 13.68 -0.57
N ASN A 29 22.73 13.73 -0.79
CA ASN A 29 23.41 15.01 -0.94
C ASN A 29 22.85 15.65 -2.21
N GLU A 30 22.24 16.83 -2.07
CA GLU A 30 21.73 17.64 -3.16
C GLU A 30 22.86 17.89 -4.18
N ASP A 31 22.90 17.18 -5.33
CA ASP A 31 23.32 17.76 -6.63
C ASP A 31 23.49 16.81 -7.84
N THR A 32 23.27 15.49 -7.78
CA THR A 32 23.54 14.67 -8.97
C THR A 32 22.30 14.30 -9.77
N THR A 33 22.35 14.53 -11.08
CA THR A 33 21.46 13.98 -12.13
C THR A 33 21.58 12.45 -12.25
N GLU A 34 22.04 11.76 -11.20
CA GLU A 34 22.20 10.31 -11.17
C GLU A 34 20.88 9.61 -10.89
N LEU A 35 20.70 8.46 -11.53
CA LEU A 35 19.54 7.59 -11.39
C LEU A 35 19.32 7.26 -9.91
N LYS A 36 18.10 7.53 -9.40
CA LYS A 36 17.71 7.27 -8.01
C LYS A 36 17.78 5.77 -7.70
N PRO A 37 18.36 5.35 -6.57
CA PRO A 37 18.41 3.94 -6.19
C PRO A 37 16.99 3.39 -5.97
N GLN A 38 16.71 2.21 -6.53
CA GLN A 38 15.40 1.55 -6.43
C GLN A 38 15.39 0.58 -5.25
N ALA A 39 14.44 0.73 -4.32
CA ALA A 39 14.23 -0.23 -3.26
C ALA A 39 13.46 -1.47 -3.75
N VAL A 40 13.81 -2.64 -3.25
CA VAL A 40 13.14 -3.92 -3.48
C VAL A 40 12.88 -4.56 -2.13
N LEU A 41 11.65 -4.98 -1.87
CA LEU A 41 11.30 -5.74 -0.68
C LEU A 41 11.43 -7.23 -0.99
N GLU A 42 12.31 -7.95 -0.30
CA GLU A 42 12.50 -9.39 -0.44
C GLU A 42 12.03 -10.12 0.82
N LYS A 43 11.42 -11.29 0.65
CA LYS A 43 11.21 -12.22 1.77
C LYS A 43 12.36 -13.21 1.81
N ARG A 44 12.92 -13.42 3.00
CA ARG A 44 13.77 -14.56 3.30
C ARG A 44 13.12 -15.46 4.35
N GLN A 45 13.24 -16.78 4.17
CA GLN A 45 12.86 -17.75 5.18
C GLN A 45 14.11 -18.47 5.66
N ARG A 46 14.39 -18.39 6.97
CA ARG A 46 15.54 -19.04 7.61
C ARG A 46 15.07 -19.60 8.96
N ASP A 47 15.35 -20.87 9.22
CA ASP A 47 15.04 -21.55 10.49
C ASP A 47 13.58 -21.40 10.97
N GLY A 48 12.62 -21.42 10.04
CA GLY A 48 11.19 -21.28 10.35
C GLY A 48 10.73 -19.84 10.65
N LYS A 49 11.61 -18.85 10.55
CA LYS A 49 11.29 -17.42 10.66
C LYS A 49 11.15 -16.80 9.26
N VAL A 50 10.20 -15.88 9.12
CA VAL A 50 10.02 -15.06 7.92
C VAL A 50 10.62 -13.67 8.19
N GLU A 51 11.57 -13.27 7.35
CA GLU A 51 12.24 -11.97 7.36
C GLU A 51 11.76 -11.17 6.14
N LEU A 52 11.51 -9.87 6.33
CA LEU A 52 11.30 -8.91 5.25
C LEU A 52 12.57 -8.06 5.16
N LEU A 53 13.28 -8.21 4.05
CA LEU A 53 14.51 -7.49 3.73
C LEU A 53 14.19 -6.39 2.74
N VAL A 54 14.88 -5.26 2.86
CA VAL A 54 14.77 -4.17 1.88
C VAL A 54 16.15 -4.01 1.28
N HIS A 55 16.21 -4.15 -0.03
CA HIS A 55 17.43 -4.06 -0.82
C HIS A 55 17.36 -2.81 -1.69
N TRP A 56 18.49 -2.20 -2.03
CA TRP A 56 18.55 -1.14 -3.04
C TRP A 56 19.40 -1.62 -4.23
N ARG A 57 18.90 -1.45 -5.45
CA ARG A 57 19.67 -1.73 -6.67
C ARG A 57 20.42 -0.48 -7.12
N SER A 58 21.73 -0.57 -7.30
CA SER A 58 22.50 0.40 -8.08
C SER A 58 22.10 0.28 -9.55
N CYS A 59 21.76 1.41 -10.19
CA CYS A 59 21.32 1.40 -11.58
C CYS A 59 22.47 1.01 -12.54
N GLY A 60 22.23 0.04 -13.42
CA GLY A 60 23.14 -0.29 -14.54
C GLY A 60 23.65 -1.74 -14.62
N LEU A 61 23.32 -2.62 -13.67
CA LEU A 61 23.73 -4.03 -13.70
C LEU A 61 22.52 -4.96 -13.92
N SER A 62 22.72 -6.00 -14.73
CA SER A 62 21.74 -7.08 -14.88
C SER A 62 21.64 -7.88 -13.57
N PRO A 63 20.49 -8.55 -13.27
CA PRO A 63 20.30 -9.28 -12.00
C PRO A 63 21.35 -10.35 -11.69
N ALA A 64 22.14 -10.77 -12.69
CA ALA A 64 23.16 -11.80 -12.57
C ALA A 64 24.55 -11.27 -12.14
N GLU A 65 24.76 -9.95 -12.10
CA GLU A 65 26.09 -9.34 -11.95
C GLU A 65 26.27 -8.50 -10.68
N ALA A 66 25.22 -8.37 -9.84
CA ALA A 66 25.32 -7.67 -8.57
C ALA A 66 26.07 -8.54 -7.54
N THR A 67 27.29 -8.13 -7.16
CA THR A 67 28.02 -8.69 -6.03
C THR A 67 27.60 -7.95 -4.75
N TRP A 68 27.20 -8.71 -3.73
CA TRP A 68 26.54 -8.19 -2.53
C TRP A 68 27.56 -7.80 -1.47
N GLU A 69 27.60 -6.52 -1.10
CA GLU A 69 28.23 -6.13 0.16
C GLU A 69 27.18 -6.23 1.28
N GLU A 70 27.31 -7.25 2.14
CA GLU A 70 26.55 -7.35 3.39
C GLU A 70 26.96 -6.18 4.30
N TYR A 71 26.15 -5.13 4.36
CA TYR A 71 26.28 -4.12 5.40
C TYR A 71 25.14 -4.23 6.41
N ASP A 72 25.58 -4.46 7.65
CA ASP A 72 24.86 -4.55 8.90
C ASP A 72 23.65 -5.49 8.91
N THR A 73 23.99 -6.75 9.18
CA THR A 73 23.17 -7.66 9.96
C THR A 73 22.62 -6.90 11.17
N ILE A 74 21.36 -6.46 11.10
CA ILE A 74 20.60 -6.11 12.30
C ILE A 74 20.43 -7.43 13.07
N ILE A 75 21.33 -7.69 14.00
CA ILE A 75 21.28 -8.88 14.86
C ILE A 75 20.12 -8.64 15.85
N GLY A 76 19.08 -9.47 15.80
CA GLY A 76 17.95 -9.38 16.74
C GLY A 76 16.53 -9.42 16.17
N TRP A 77 16.31 -10.01 14.97
CA TRP A 77 14.95 -10.20 14.45
C TRP A 77 14.20 -11.28 15.24
N GLU A 78 13.31 -10.86 16.13
CA GLU A 78 12.11 -11.62 16.48
C GLU A 78 11.11 -11.57 15.29
N CYS A 79 10.36 -12.65 15.07
CA CYS A 79 9.48 -12.80 13.91
C CYS A 79 8.52 -11.60 13.75
N VAL A 80 8.46 -11.03 12.55
CA VAL A 80 7.67 -9.82 12.22
C VAL A 80 6.15 -10.05 12.18
N TYR A 81 5.65 -11.25 12.51
CA TYR A 81 4.21 -11.53 12.62
C TYR A 81 3.49 -10.65 13.66
N SER A 82 4.24 -9.96 14.54
CA SER A 82 3.72 -8.99 15.50
C SER A 82 3.61 -7.55 14.98
N LEU A 83 4.04 -7.29 13.74
CA LEU A 83 4.07 -5.95 13.17
C LEU A 83 2.65 -5.37 13.10
N LEU A 84 2.47 -4.18 13.68
CA LEU A 84 1.21 -3.45 13.66
C LEU A 84 1.20 -2.33 12.63
N PHE A 85 2.36 -1.72 12.39
CA PHE A 85 2.50 -0.57 11.50
C PHE A 85 3.67 -0.75 10.53
N CYS A 86 3.40 -0.56 9.24
CA CYS A 86 4.39 -0.66 8.18
C CYS A 86 4.30 0.59 7.28
N PHE A 87 5.39 1.35 7.22
CA PHE A 87 5.50 2.57 6.42
C PHE A 87 6.64 2.44 5.42
N LEU A 88 6.27 2.43 4.15
CA LEU A 88 7.10 2.13 2.98
C LEU A 88 7.03 3.26 1.94
N PHE A 89 6.84 4.52 2.33
CA PHE A 89 6.67 5.63 1.38
C PHE A 89 8.00 6.27 0.95
N LEU A 90 8.03 6.89 -0.24
CA LEU A 90 9.20 7.62 -0.80
C LEU A 90 10.45 6.76 -1.04
N CYS A 91 10.31 5.44 -1.14
CA CYS A 91 11.44 4.51 -1.24
C CYS A 91 11.81 4.17 -2.70
N SER A 92 11.10 4.74 -3.68
CA SER A 92 11.18 4.33 -5.10
C SER A 92 10.97 2.82 -5.28
N LEU A 93 10.13 2.21 -4.44
CA LEU A 93 9.89 0.77 -4.44
C LEU A 93 9.33 0.30 -5.77
N THR A 94 9.89 -0.78 -6.30
CA THR A 94 9.39 -1.48 -7.49
C THR A 94 8.90 -2.88 -7.12
N ASP A 95 8.18 -3.52 -8.03
CA ASP A 95 7.82 -4.94 -7.90
C ASP A 95 9.04 -5.86 -7.93
N PRO A 96 8.94 -7.07 -7.35
CA PRO A 96 7.76 -7.63 -6.67
C PRO A 96 7.72 -7.29 -5.17
N ILE A 97 6.56 -6.87 -4.67
CA ILE A 97 6.29 -6.97 -3.23
C ILE A 97 5.97 -8.44 -2.91
N PRO A 98 6.62 -9.05 -1.89
CA PRO A 98 6.38 -10.45 -1.55
C PRO A 98 4.92 -10.67 -1.17
N THR A 99 4.25 -11.66 -1.78
CA THR A 99 2.87 -12.06 -1.45
C THR A 99 2.68 -12.40 0.03
N THR A 100 3.77 -12.80 0.66
CA THR A 100 3.91 -13.13 2.07
C THR A 100 3.82 -11.91 2.99
N LEU A 101 3.75 -10.69 2.45
CA LEU A 101 3.23 -9.55 3.19
C LEU A 101 1.84 -9.88 3.75
N GLY A 102 1.04 -10.67 3.02
CA GLY A 102 -0.25 -11.21 3.47
C GLY A 102 -0.17 -12.11 4.71
N ASP A 103 1.01 -12.58 5.12
CA ASP A 103 1.22 -13.38 6.33
C ASP A 103 1.24 -12.50 7.61
N LEU A 104 1.35 -11.17 7.47
CA LEU A 104 1.39 -10.21 8.58
C LEU A 104 -0.01 -9.96 9.16
N ASN A 105 -0.68 -11.00 9.62
CA ASN A 105 -2.09 -10.97 10.01
C ASN A 105 -2.46 -9.99 11.15
N LYS A 106 -1.48 -9.48 11.91
CA LYS A 106 -1.66 -8.45 12.94
C LYS A 106 -1.51 -7.01 12.41
N LEU A 107 -1.09 -6.84 11.15
CA LEU A 107 -0.85 -5.52 10.58
C LEU A 107 -2.14 -4.70 10.55
N THR A 108 -2.09 -3.52 11.15
CA THR A 108 -3.22 -2.57 11.25
C THR A 108 -3.05 -1.38 10.31
N VAL A 109 -1.81 -0.99 10.02
CA VAL A 109 -1.50 0.14 9.14
C VAL A 109 -0.46 -0.28 8.13
N LEU A 110 -0.76 -0.09 6.85
CA LEU A 110 0.17 -0.32 5.75
C LEU A 110 0.12 0.86 4.78
N HIS A 111 1.18 1.66 4.80
CA HIS A 111 1.31 2.84 3.94
C HIS A 111 2.50 2.67 3.00
N SER A 112 2.27 2.76 1.70
CA SER A 112 3.29 2.61 0.66
C SER A 112 3.06 3.57 -0.51
N PHE A 113 2.70 4.83 -0.21
CA PHE A 113 2.45 5.86 -1.21
C PHE A 113 3.73 6.49 -1.77
N GLN A 114 3.63 7.15 -2.92
CA GLN A 114 4.78 7.79 -3.61
C GLN A 114 5.92 6.79 -3.89
N ASN A 115 5.59 5.67 -4.55
CA ASN A 115 6.55 4.67 -5.03
C ASN A 115 6.25 4.31 -6.51
N ASN A 116 6.89 3.26 -7.03
CA ASN A 116 6.74 2.80 -8.40
C ASN A 116 6.06 1.43 -8.49
N LEU A 117 5.20 1.08 -7.53
CA LEU A 117 4.51 -0.22 -7.50
C LEU A 117 3.52 -0.31 -8.66
N SER A 118 3.51 -1.44 -9.38
CA SER A 118 2.68 -1.61 -10.58
C SER A 118 1.52 -2.59 -10.41
N SER A 119 1.57 -3.46 -9.40
CA SER A 119 0.55 -4.48 -9.15
C SER A 119 -0.14 -4.32 -7.79
N PRO A 120 -1.47 -4.50 -7.71
CA PRO A 120 -2.16 -4.62 -6.43
C PRO A 120 -1.63 -5.85 -5.67
N ILE A 121 -1.02 -5.61 -4.51
CA ILE A 121 -0.51 -6.69 -3.65
C ILE A 121 -1.69 -7.55 -3.15
N GLU A 122 -1.48 -8.85 -2.95
CA GLU A 122 -2.43 -9.76 -2.27
C GLU A 122 -2.59 -9.44 -0.76
N ILE A 123 -3.08 -8.25 -0.44
CA ILE A 123 -3.30 -7.78 0.94
C ILE A 123 -4.66 -8.19 1.52
N GLY A 124 -5.53 -8.83 0.72
CA GLY A 124 -6.85 -9.29 1.17
C GLY A 124 -6.80 -10.25 2.38
N ASN A 125 -5.63 -10.83 2.68
CA ASN A 125 -5.38 -11.68 3.84
C ASN A 125 -5.08 -10.90 5.14
N LEU A 126 -4.81 -9.60 5.06
CA LEU A 126 -4.46 -8.74 6.20
C LEU A 126 -5.71 -8.26 6.95
N LYS A 127 -6.46 -9.19 7.54
CA LYS A 127 -7.78 -8.95 8.15
C LYS A 127 -7.80 -7.93 9.29
N SER A 128 -6.65 -7.63 9.89
CA SER A 128 -6.51 -6.64 10.96
C SER A 128 -6.30 -5.21 10.44
N LEU A 129 -6.19 -4.99 9.12
CA LEU A 129 -5.96 -3.66 8.57
C LEU A 129 -7.10 -2.69 8.90
N VAL A 130 -6.69 -1.52 9.36
CA VAL A 130 -7.51 -0.34 9.67
C VAL A 130 -7.22 0.79 8.70
N SER A 131 -5.97 0.93 8.23
CA SER A 131 -5.58 1.98 7.27
C SER A 131 -4.66 1.43 6.18
N LEU A 132 -5.01 1.69 4.93
CA LEU A 132 -4.25 1.33 3.74
C LEU A 132 -4.08 2.54 2.83
N CYS A 133 -2.84 2.95 2.59
CA CYS A 133 -2.52 4.12 1.75
C CYS A 133 -1.48 3.79 0.69
N PHE A 134 -1.92 3.77 -0.57
CA PHE A 134 -1.16 3.32 -1.74
C PHE A 134 -1.20 4.33 -2.89
N TYR A 135 -1.61 5.56 -2.60
CA TYR A 135 -1.74 6.62 -3.59
C TYR A 135 -0.37 7.02 -4.20
N SER A 136 -0.40 7.72 -5.34
CA SER A 136 0.80 8.10 -6.11
C SER A 136 1.72 6.89 -6.40
N ASN A 137 1.20 5.88 -7.08
CA ASN A 137 1.95 4.71 -7.54
C ASN A 137 1.61 4.44 -9.03
N ASN A 138 2.11 3.33 -9.58
CA ASN A 138 1.79 2.87 -10.93
C ASN A 138 0.80 1.69 -10.94
N LEU A 139 -0.02 1.52 -9.89
CA LEU A 139 -0.88 0.36 -9.74
C LEU A 139 -1.86 0.28 -10.91
N SER A 140 -1.90 -0.88 -11.57
CA SER A 140 -2.72 -1.09 -12.76
C SER A 140 -3.62 -2.32 -12.64
N GLY A 141 -4.55 -2.50 -13.57
CA GLY A 141 -5.55 -3.57 -13.49
C GLY A 141 -6.72 -3.19 -12.58
N SER A 142 -7.47 -4.18 -12.07
CA SER A 142 -8.65 -3.95 -11.22
C SER A 142 -8.29 -3.87 -9.74
N ILE A 143 -9.11 -3.15 -8.96
CA ILE A 143 -9.10 -3.29 -7.50
C ILE A 143 -9.45 -4.75 -7.14
N PRO A 144 -8.67 -5.45 -6.30
CA PRO A 144 -8.96 -6.84 -5.95
C PRO A 144 -10.27 -6.99 -5.17
N THR A 145 -11.11 -7.95 -5.56
CA THR A 145 -12.35 -8.29 -4.83
C THR A 145 -12.08 -8.75 -3.39
N SER A 146 -10.89 -9.28 -3.13
CA SER A 146 -10.44 -9.70 -1.80
C SER A 146 -10.37 -8.55 -0.78
N PHE A 147 -10.34 -7.29 -1.23
CA PHE A 147 -10.39 -6.13 -0.35
C PHE A 147 -11.70 -6.07 0.43
N GLY A 148 -12.82 -6.57 -0.11
CA GLY A 148 -14.08 -6.67 0.62
C GLY A 148 -14.01 -7.53 1.89
N GLY A 149 -12.95 -8.32 2.05
CA GLY A 149 -12.69 -9.08 3.27
C GLY A 149 -12.01 -8.28 4.38
N LEU A 150 -11.62 -7.02 4.18
CA LEU A 150 -10.90 -6.17 5.13
C LEU A 150 -11.87 -5.38 6.02
N ARG A 151 -12.74 -6.06 6.75
CA ARG A 151 -13.90 -5.44 7.45
C ARG A 151 -13.56 -4.38 8.50
N ASN A 152 -12.32 -4.36 9.00
CA ASN A 152 -11.84 -3.36 9.95
C ASN A 152 -11.28 -2.10 9.27
N LEU A 153 -11.20 -2.08 7.94
CA LEU A 153 -10.61 -0.98 7.19
C LEU A 153 -11.49 0.27 7.30
N THR A 154 -10.87 1.35 7.74
CA THR A 154 -11.50 2.68 7.91
C THR A 154 -11.02 3.68 6.87
N LEU A 155 -9.80 3.50 6.36
CA LEU A 155 -9.18 4.38 5.37
C LEU A 155 -8.64 3.55 4.20
N LEU A 156 -9.06 3.88 2.98
CA LEU A 156 -8.56 3.27 1.75
C LEU A 156 -8.23 4.36 0.73
N TYR A 157 -6.93 4.62 0.54
CA TYR A 157 -6.44 5.60 -0.43
C TYR A 157 -5.69 4.91 -1.57
N LEU A 158 -6.27 4.96 -2.76
CA LEU A 158 -5.72 4.40 -4.00
C LEU A 158 -5.63 5.45 -5.13
N TYR A 159 -5.81 6.74 -4.81
CA TYR A 159 -5.81 7.80 -5.82
C TYR A 159 -4.46 7.96 -6.51
N GLU A 160 -4.44 8.63 -7.66
CA GLU A 160 -3.23 8.89 -8.46
C GLU A 160 -2.50 7.57 -8.79
N ASN A 161 -3.21 6.69 -9.50
CA ASN A 161 -2.74 5.39 -9.96
C ASN A 161 -3.28 5.12 -11.39
N GLN A 162 -3.09 3.90 -11.90
CA GLN A 162 -3.55 3.45 -13.21
C GLN A 162 -4.60 2.33 -13.10
N LEU A 163 -5.34 2.28 -11.97
CA LEU A 163 -6.36 1.26 -11.74
C LEU A 163 -7.50 1.45 -12.73
N SER A 164 -8.01 0.36 -13.26
CA SER A 164 -9.01 0.31 -14.32
C SER A 164 -10.10 -0.70 -13.98
N ARG A 165 -11.08 -0.86 -14.88
CA ARG A 165 -12.26 -1.73 -14.68
C ARG A 165 -13.21 -1.17 -13.62
N LEU A 166 -14.19 -1.99 -13.26
CA LEU A 166 -15.26 -1.64 -12.32
C LEU A 166 -14.72 -1.53 -10.89
N ILE A 167 -15.34 -0.67 -10.09
CA ILE A 167 -15.21 -0.73 -8.64
C ILE A 167 -15.89 -2.04 -8.17
N PRO A 168 -15.18 -2.94 -7.47
CA PRO A 168 -15.78 -4.19 -7.00
C PRO A 168 -16.92 -3.92 -6.01
N LYS A 169 -18.07 -4.56 -6.22
CA LYS A 169 -19.20 -4.50 -5.29
C LYS A 169 -18.84 -5.01 -3.90
N GLU A 170 -17.84 -5.88 -3.81
CA GLU A 170 -17.31 -6.42 -2.56
C GLU A 170 -16.77 -5.34 -1.63
N LEU A 171 -16.37 -4.17 -2.15
CA LEU A 171 -16.01 -3.03 -1.30
C LEU A 171 -17.17 -2.56 -0.43
N GLY A 172 -18.43 -2.83 -0.80
CA GLY A 172 -19.60 -2.60 0.04
C GLY A 172 -19.63 -3.40 1.34
N ASN A 173 -18.73 -4.38 1.51
CA ASN A 173 -18.58 -5.13 2.77
C ASN A 173 -17.70 -4.41 3.81
N LEU A 174 -17.10 -3.27 3.47
CA LEU A 174 -16.19 -2.50 4.33
C LEU A 174 -16.98 -1.63 5.31
N ILE A 175 -17.79 -2.24 6.16
CA ILE A 175 -18.75 -1.55 7.04
C ILE A 175 -18.13 -0.51 8.00
N SER A 176 -16.83 -0.60 8.26
CA SER A 176 -16.06 0.35 9.08
C SER A 176 -15.45 1.50 8.27
N MET A 177 -15.65 1.55 6.95
CA MET A 177 -15.05 2.54 6.07
C MET A 177 -15.53 3.95 6.44
N ILE A 178 -14.59 4.86 6.62
CA ILE A 178 -14.82 6.27 6.92
C ILE A 178 -14.41 7.10 5.71
N ASP A 179 -13.28 6.76 5.07
CA ASP A 179 -12.72 7.54 3.98
C ASP A 179 -12.25 6.65 2.83
N LEU A 180 -12.89 6.83 1.67
CA LEU A 180 -12.64 6.07 0.45
C LEU A 180 -12.25 6.98 -0.71
N GLU A 181 -10.97 6.95 -1.07
CA GLU A 181 -10.40 7.86 -2.07
C GLU A 181 -9.83 7.08 -3.26
N LEU A 182 -10.56 7.13 -4.38
CA LEU A 182 -10.26 6.37 -5.61
C LEU A 182 -10.09 7.29 -6.83
N SER A 183 -9.97 8.60 -6.60
CA SER A 183 -9.82 9.59 -7.66
C SER A 183 -8.56 9.38 -8.50
N GLU A 184 -8.46 10.06 -9.66
CA GLU A 184 -7.25 10.05 -10.49
C GLU A 184 -6.79 8.64 -10.88
N ASN A 185 -7.70 7.88 -11.47
CA ASN A 185 -7.50 6.52 -11.97
C ASN A 185 -8.23 6.36 -13.32
N GLN A 186 -8.37 5.12 -13.79
CA GLN A 186 -9.06 4.74 -15.02
C GLN A 186 -10.26 3.82 -14.73
N LEU A 187 -10.83 3.89 -13.53
CA LEU A 187 -11.97 3.07 -13.12
C LEU A 187 -13.19 3.44 -13.95
N SER A 188 -13.99 2.46 -14.35
CA SER A 188 -15.09 2.66 -15.29
C SER A 188 -16.38 1.95 -14.87
N GLY A 189 -17.45 2.19 -15.63
CA GLY A 189 -18.77 1.61 -15.37
C GLY A 189 -19.54 2.33 -14.27
N LEU A 190 -20.55 1.66 -13.72
CA LEU A 190 -21.46 2.23 -12.73
C LEU A 190 -20.89 2.10 -11.32
N ILE A 191 -21.27 3.02 -10.44
CA ILE A 191 -21.10 2.88 -9.00
C ILE A 191 -22.08 1.79 -8.51
N SER A 192 -21.59 0.79 -7.77
CA SER A 192 -22.42 -0.31 -7.28
C SER A 192 -23.36 0.13 -6.16
N GLU A 193 -24.60 -0.37 -6.14
CA GLU A 193 -25.56 -0.13 -5.05
C GLU A 193 -25.04 -0.66 -3.69
N GLU A 194 -24.16 -1.66 -3.70
CA GLU A 194 -23.55 -2.21 -2.49
C GLU A 194 -22.68 -1.21 -1.73
N LEU A 195 -22.18 -0.14 -2.38
CA LEU A 195 -21.44 0.91 -1.68
C LEU A 195 -22.35 1.74 -0.74
N GLY A 196 -23.67 1.71 -0.93
CA GLY A 196 -24.62 2.28 0.02
C GLY A 196 -24.68 1.56 1.38
N ASN A 197 -23.98 0.43 1.54
CA ASN A 197 -23.84 -0.26 2.82
C ASN A 197 -22.76 0.35 3.73
N LEU A 198 -21.94 1.28 3.23
CA LEU A 198 -20.84 1.89 3.95
C LEU A 198 -21.35 2.98 4.91
N ILE A 199 -22.24 2.64 5.84
CA ILE A 199 -22.96 3.59 6.70
C ILE A 199 -22.05 4.51 7.55
N SER A 200 -20.78 4.14 7.74
CA SER A 200 -19.78 4.92 8.46
C SER A 200 -19.01 5.91 7.57
N LEU A 201 -19.23 5.89 6.25
CA LEU A 201 -18.50 6.67 5.27
C LEU A 201 -18.81 8.15 5.41
N THR A 202 -17.78 8.97 5.56
CA THR A 202 -17.86 10.42 5.67
C THR A 202 -17.32 11.12 4.44
N TYR A 203 -16.35 10.51 3.74
CA TYR A 203 -15.73 11.08 2.56
C TYR A 203 -15.59 10.05 1.44
N GLN A 204 -15.97 10.47 0.24
CA GLN A 204 -15.75 9.70 -0.98
C GLN A 204 -15.36 10.61 -2.14
N ASP A 205 -14.24 10.31 -2.79
CA ASP A 205 -13.82 10.95 -4.04
C ASP A 205 -13.58 9.92 -5.15
N LEU A 206 -14.29 10.13 -6.25
CA LEU A 206 -14.27 9.32 -7.48
C LEU A 206 -13.90 10.15 -8.72
N ARG A 207 -13.52 11.42 -8.56
CA ARG A 207 -13.17 12.31 -9.69
C ARG A 207 -12.05 11.75 -10.55
N GLN A 208 -11.94 12.25 -11.77
CA GLN A 208 -10.84 11.90 -12.68
C GLN A 208 -10.72 10.38 -12.88
N ASN A 209 -11.87 9.73 -13.11
CA ASN A 209 -12.04 8.35 -13.55
C ASN A 209 -12.87 8.29 -14.86
N GLN A 210 -13.31 7.11 -15.28
CA GLN A 210 -14.21 6.87 -16.42
C GLN A 210 -15.57 6.30 -15.97
N ILE A 211 -15.97 6.62 -14.73
CA ILE A 211 -17.24 6.19 -14.14
C ILE A 211 -18.41 6.86 -14.87
N THR A 212 -19.45 6.09 -15.14
CA THR A 212 -20.66 6.52 -15.84
C THR A 212 -21.91 6.28 -14.99
N GLY A 213 -23.04 6.82 -15.44
CA GLY A 213 -24.33 6.69 -14.76
C GLY A 213 -24.49 7.65 -13.58
N SER A 214 -25.61 7.50 -12.87
CA SER A 214 -25.96 8.33 -11.72
C SER A 214 -25.43 7.74 -10.42
N ILE A 215 -25.35 8.58 -9.39
CA ILE A 215 -25.15 8.12 -8.01
C ILE A 215 -26.28 7.14 -7.65
N PRO A 216 -25.97 5.95 -7.09
CA PRO A 216 -26.96 4.93 -6.75
C PRO A 216 -27.93 5.43 -5.67
N THR A 217 -29.19 4.98 -5.72
CA THR A 217 -30.20 5.43 -4.74
C THR A 217 -29.88 4.98 -3.32
N SER A 218 -29.16 3.86 -3.17
CA SER A 218 -28.64 3.37 -1.89
C SER A 218 -27.70 4.34 -1.17
N PHE A 219 -27.12 5.33 -1.85
CA PHE A 219 -26.31 6.37 -1.19
C PHE A 219 -27.15 7.22 -0.22
N GLY A 220 -28.48 7.22 -0.35
CA GLY A 220 -29.38 7.78 0.65
C GLY A 220 -29.28 7.13 2.04
N ASN A 221 -28.67 5.95 2.15
CA ASN A 221 -28.40 5.27 3.43
C ASN A 221 -27.15 5.79 4.14
N LEU A 222 -26.28 6.53 3.44
CA LEU A 222 -25.01 7.01 3.95
C LEU A 222 -25.21 8.28 4.79
N ILE A 223 -25.86 8.12 5.94
CA ILE A 223 -26.29 9.23 6.81
C ILE A 223 -25.13 10.07 7.37
N ASN A 224 -23.91 9.53 7.35
CA ASN A 224 -22.71 10.21 7.82
C ASN A 224 -21.89 10.83 6.68
N LEU A 225 -22.32 10.71 5.42
CA LEU A 225 -21.57 11.20 4.27
C LEU A 225 -21.58 12.72 4.24
N GLU A 226 -20.42 13.33 4.44
CA GLU A 226 -20.23 14.78 4.45
C GLU A 226 -19.80 15.28 3.08
N VAL A 227 -18.93 14.52 2.42
CA VAL A 227 -18.36 14.89 1.12
C VAL A 227 -18.49 13.72 0.15
N LEU A 228 -19.19 13.97 -0.95
CA LEU A 228 -19.26 13.10 -2.11
C LEU A 228 -18.80 13.88 -3.33
N ILE A 229 -17.68 13.47 -3.91
CA ILE A 229 -17.20 14.04 -5.17
C ILE A 229 -17.22 12.96 -6.23
N SER A 230 -18.15 13.08 -7.17
CA SER A 230 -18.25 12.22 -8.34
C SER A 230 -17.89 13.00 -9.61
N GLN A 231 -17.80 12.30 -10.73
CA GLN A 231 -17.76 12.95 -12.04
C GLN A 231 -19.01 13.81 -12.25
N SER A 232 -18.86 14.89 -13.03
CA SER A 232 -19.95 15.74 -13.52
C SER A 232 -20.74 15.07 -14.64
#